data_AF-A0A8K0QU36-F1
#
_entry.id   AF-A0A8K0QU36-F1
#
_cell.length_a   1.000
_cell.length_b   1.000
_cell.length_c   1.000
_cell.angle_alpha   90.00
_cell.angle_beta   90.00
_cell.angle_gamma   90.00
#
_symmetry.space_group_name_H-M   'P 1'
#
loop_
_entity.id
_entity.type
_entity.pdbx_description
1 polymer ?
#
loop_
_entity_poly.entity_id
_entity_poly.type
_entity_poly.pdbx_seq_one_letter_code
_entity_poly.pdbx_strand_id
1 'polypeptide(L)'
;MPPSDMQRTMRSTELPIPSTIADGDKENQSPVRTSSDESRSSDLPASYLDIPLDEIQGEVPIYENASAIRRKLNKLLETKAKIPGTTKTFNKTTMSKELCAIADRHHAFETHQGMETTGPSVAALTRFLKQSGGMGGGDGKTYYLGNMLLEKLRIWN
;
A
#
# COMPACT_ATOMS: atom_id res chain seq x y z
N MET A 1 53.28 29.51 -16.17
CA MET A 1 53.02 30.45 -15.07
C MET A 1 51.83 29.94 -14.26
N PRO A 2 51.89 30.07 -12.91
CA PRO A 2 51.07 29.40 -11.89
C PRO A 2 49.69 30.09 -11.63
N PRO A 3 48.85 29.60 -10.69
CA PRO A 3 47.38 29.69 -10.71
C PRO A 3 46.83 30.92 -9.96
N SER A 4 45.53 31.22 -10.16
CA SER A 4 44.79 32.16 -9.32
C SER A 4 43.86 31.41 -8.38
N ASP A 5 44.34 31.21 -7.16
CA ASP A 5 43.55 31.02 -5.95
C ASP A 5 42.69 32.27 -5.69
N MET A 6 41.37 32.08 -5.55
CA MET A 6 40.52 33.03 -4.85
C MET A 6 39.86 32.33 -3.67
N GLN A 7 40.46 32.59 -2.51
CA GLN A 7 39.90 32.32 -1.20
C GLN A 7 38.60 33.13 -1.00
N ARG A 8 37.56 32.50 -0.43
CA ARG A 8 36.59 33.24 0.39
C ARG A 8 36.03 32.37 1.52
N THR A 9 36.57 32.62 2.70
CA THR A 9 36.08 32.24 4.02
C THR A 9 34.88 33.11 4.44
N MET A 10 34.23 32.70 5.55
CA MET A 10 33.23 33.37 6.41
C MET A 10 31.82 32.76 6.22
N ARG A 11 31.05 32.34 7.23
CA ARG A 11 31.12 32.50 8.69
C ARG A 11 30.06 31.57 9.33
N SER A 12 30.37 30.94 10.47
CA SER A 12 29.39 30.28 11.36
C SER A 12 28.39 31.28 11.95
N THR A 13 27.15 30.85 12.19
CA THR A 13 26.32 31.42 13.26
C THR A 13 25.42 30.33 13.84
N GLU A 14 25.61 30.11 15.14
CA GLU A 14 24.90 29.19 16.02
C GLU A 14 23.69 29.87 16.69
N LEU A 15 22.63 29.07 16.91
CA LEU A 15 21.66 29.05 18.04
C LEU A 15 20.62 30.20 18.16
N PRO A 16 19.44 30.02 18.84
CA PRO A 16 19.16 29.07 19.92
C PRO A 16 17.81 28.31 19.94
N ILE A 17 17.78 27.30 20.81
CA ILE A 17 16.63 26.51 21.30
C ILE A 17 15.94 27.30 22.44
N PRO A 18 14.60 27.23 22.56
CA PRO A 18 13.92 27.46 23.84
C PRO A 18 13.40 26.14 24.46
N SER A 19 13.82 25.89 25.70
CA SER A 19 13.25 24.93 26.65
C SER A 19 12.18 25.61 27.54
N THR A 20 11.29 24.80 28.17
CA THR A 20 10.54 25.00 29.44
C THR A 20 9.05 24.63 29.28
N ILE A 21 8.62 23.38 29.59
CA ILE A 21 8.05 22.82 30.86
C ILE A 21 6.59 23.23 31.14
N ALA A 22 5.69 22.24 31.24
CA ALA A 22 4.59 22.21 32.22
C ALA A 22 4.03 20.79 32.41
N ASP A 23 4.13 20.30 33.64
CA ASP A 23 3.54 19.11 34.24
C ASP A 23 2.01 19.00 34.12
N GLY A 24 1.53 17.77 34.09
CA GLY A 24 0.11 17.43 34.17
C GLY A 24 -0.11 15.96 34.51
N ASP A 25 0.25 15.56 35.74
CA ASP A 25 -0.22 14.32 36.37
C ASP A 25 -1.75 14.28 36.45
N LYS A 26 -2.37 13.17 36.04
CA LYS A 26 -3.61 12.67 36.64
C LYS A 26 -3.78 11.16 36.47
N GLU A 27 -4.16 10.56 37.60
CA GLU A 27 -4.17 9.16 37.97
C GLU A 27 -5.07 8.23 37.13
N ASN A 28 -4.49 7.08 36.76
CA ASN A 28 -4.90 5.73 37.16
C ASN A 28 -6.41 5.43 37.34
N GLN A 29 -6.99 4.64 36.42
CA GLN A 29 -8.02 3.64 36.70
C GLN A 29 -8.22 2.70 35.48
N SER A 30 -7.61 1.52 35.54
CA SER A 30 -8.25 0.29 35.05
C SER A 30 -9.08 -0.28 36.22
N PRO A 31 -10.02 -1.23 36.05
CA PRO A 31 -10.39 -2.01 34.85
C PRO A 31 -11.92 -2.07 34.62
N VAL A 32 -12.38 -2.63 33.49
CA VAL A 32 -13.56 -3.54 33.42
C VAL A 32 -13.65 -4.14 32.02
N ARG A 33 -13.60 -5.46 31.98
CA ARG A 33 -14.03 -6.28 30.85
C ARG A 33 -15.55 -6.33 30.84
N THR A 34 -16.15 -6.14 29.67
CA THR A 34 -17.45 -6.65 29.21
C THR A 34 -17.69 -5.87 27.92
N SER A 35 -18.11 -6.41 26.80
CA SER A 35 -18.44 -7.75 26.33
C SER A 35 -18.69 -7.55 24.83
N SER A 36 -18.60 -8.64 24.08
CA SER A 36 -19.05 -8.76 22.69
C SER A 36 -20.22 -7.83 22.34
N ASP A 37 -20.02 -6.98 21.34
CA ASP A 37 -21.12 -6.42 20.55
C ASP A 37 -20.86 -6.82 19.10
N GLU A 38 -21.39 -7.99 18.76
CA GLU A 38 -21.68 -8.39 17.39
C GLU A 38 -22.62 -7.34 16.77
N SER A 39 -22.22 -6.68 15.68
CA SER A 39 -23.11 -6.22 14.58
C SER A 39 -22.35 -5.39 13.53
N ARG A 40 -21.39 -5.99 12.83
CA ARG A 40 -20.90 -5.44 11.54
C ARG A 40 -20.66 -6.49 10.47
N SER A 41 -21.15 -7.73 10.66
CA SER A 41 -20.72 -8.86 9.84
C SER A 41 -21.90 -9.67 9.30
N SER A 42 -22.82 -9.02 8.61
CA SER A 42 -23.83 -9.72 7.80
C SER A 42 -23.80 -9.36 6.31
N ASP A 43 -23.15 -8.26 5.91
CA ASP A 43 -23.12 -7.82 4.51
C ASP A 43 -21.76 -8.08 3.82
N LEU A 44 -20.73 -8.50 4.58
CA LEU A 44 -19.45 -8.86 3.99
C LEU A 44 -19.50 -10.31 3.46
N PRO A 45 -18.99 -10.54 2.24
CA PRO A 45 -18.99 -11.87 1.64
C PRO A 45 -18.05 -12.83 2.40
N ALA A 46 -18.16 -14.13 2.09
CA ALA A 46 -17.34 -15.17 2.73
C ALA A 46 -15.82 -15.00 2.49
N SER A 47 -15.42 -14.25 1.46
CA SER A 47 -14.04 -13.92 1.16
C SER A 47 -13.89 -12.44 0.83
N TYR A 48 -12.80 -11.82 1.31
CA TYR A 48 -12.47 -10.43 0.96
C TYR A 48 -12.32 -10.22 -0.55
N LEU A 49 -11.96 -11.28 -1.29
CA LEU A 49 -11.86 -11.25 -2.75
C LEU A 49 -13.21 -11.00 -3.43
N ASP A 50 -14.32 -11.36 -2.78
CA ASP A 50 -15.68 -11.21 -3.32
C ASP A 50 -16.32 -9.85 -2.97
N ILE A 51 -15.61 -8.98 -2.26
CA ILE A 51 -16.12 -7.62 -1.99
C ILE A 51 -16.31 -6.91 -3.33
N PRO A 52 -17.54 -6.49 -3.70
CA PRO A 52 -17.76 -5.73 -4.91
C PRO A 52 -17.06 -4.38 -4.78
N LEU A 53 -16.34 -3.99 -5.82
CA LEU A 53 -15.76 -2.66 -5.93
C LEU A 53 -16.41 -1.96 -7.12
N ASP A 54 -16.67 -0.66 -6.98
CA ASP A 54 -17.21 0.13 -8.08
C ASP A 54 -16.15 0.25 -9.18
N GLU A 55 -16.41 -0.43 -10.28
CA GLU A 55 -15.59 -0.39 -11.49
C GLU A 55 -16.37 0.33 -12.58
N ILE A 56 -15.75 1.38 -13.12
CA ILE A 56 -16.18 1.98 -14.37
C ILE A 56 -15.43 1.23 -15.47
N GLN A 57 -16.16 0.60 -16.41
CA GLN A 57 -15.56 -0.19 -17.48
C GLN A 57 -14.58 0.67 -18.30
N GLY A 58 -13.32 0.23 -18.40
CA GLY A 58 -12.26 0.96 -19.10
C GLY A 58 -11.54 2.02 -18.25
N GLU A 59 -11.97 2.25 -17.01
CA GLU A 59 -11.30 3.16 -16.08
C GLU A 59 -10.68 2.37 -14.93
N VAL A 60 -9.41 2.65 -14.64
CA VAL A 60 -8.74 2.11 -13.45
C VAL A 60 -9.28 2.87 -12.25
N PRO A 61 -9.93 2.23 -11.24
CA PRO A 61 -10.25 2.92 -10.01
C PRO A 61 -8.98 3.49 -9.37
N ILE A 62 -8.79 4.81 -9.47
CA ILE A 62 -7.61 5.51 -8.95
C ILE A 62 -7.88 5.88 -7.50
N TYR A 63 -7.72 4.92 -6.59
CA TYR A 63 -7.76 5.20 -5.16
C TYR A 63 -6.46 5.85 -4.69
N GLU A 64 -5.33 5.39 -5.21
CA GLU A 64 -4.02 5.98 -4.92
C GLU A 64 -3.03 5.91 -6.09
N ASN A 65 -2.01 6.77 -6.05
CA ASN A 65 -0.93 6.76 -7.04
C ASN A 65 -0.05 5.49 -6.94
N ALA A 66 0.63 5.14 -8.05
CA ALA A 66 1.44 3.92 -8.12
C ALA A 66 2.56 3.85 -7.07
N SER A 67 3.09 5.00 -6.64
CA SER A 67 4.09 5.06 -5.57
C SER A 67 3.53 4.67 -4.20
N ALA A 68 2.31 5.13 -3.88
CA ALA A 68 1.62 4.77 -2.65
C ALA A 68 1.23 3.29 -2.63
N ILE A 69 0.70 2.77 -3.75
CA ILE A 69 0.41 1.34 -3.91
C ILE A 69 1.66 0.49 -3.69
N ARG A 70 2.79 0.84 -4.31
CA ARG A 70 4.06 0.13 -4.08
C ARG A 70 4.50 0.17 -2.62
N ARG A 71 4.40 1.32 -1.96
CA ARG A 71 4.75 1.44 -0.53
C ARG A 71 3.87 0.55 0.32
N LYS A 72 2.56 0.52 0.08
CA LYS A 72 1.62 -0.31 0.84
C LYS A 72 1.84 -1.80 0.59
N LEU A 73 2.02 -2.22 -0.67
CA LEU A 73 2.33 -3.61 -1.00
C LEU A 73 3.67 -4.05 -0.39
N ASN A 74 4.73 -3.23 -0.49
CA ASN A 74 6.00 -3.53 0.18
C ASN A 74 5.84 -3.62 1.70
N LYS A 75 5.03 -2.75 2.32
CA LYS A 75 4.73 -2.84 3.75
C LYS A 75 4.05 -4.15 4.13
N LEU A 76 3.10 -4.65 3.33
CA LEU A 76 2.47 -5.96 3.57
C LEU A 76 3.49 -7.11 3.51
N LEU A 77 4.46 -7.03 2.58
CA LEU A 77 5.53 -8.02 2.44
C LEU A 77 6.54 -7.96 3.59
N GLU A 78 6.94 -6.75 4.00
CA GLU A 78 7.90 -6.53 5.10
C GLU A 78 7.32 -6.95 6.44
N THR A 79 6.06 -6.60 6.71
CA THR A 79 5.35 -6.96 7.93
C THR A 79 4.89 -8.41 7.95
N LYS A 80 5.00 -9.14 6.82
CA LYS A 80 4.45 -10.48 6.62
C LYS A 80 2.99 -10.55 7.09
N ALA A 81 2.20 -9.54 6.70
CA ALA A 81 0.79 -9.46 7.08
C ALA A 81 0.05 -10.75 6.69
N LYS A 82 -0.91 -11.17 7.51
CA LYS A 82 -1.72 -12.38 7.22
C LYS A 82 -2.71 -12.07 6.10
N ILE A 83 -2.91 -13.03 5.21
CA ILE A 83 -3.94 -12.95 4.17
C ILE A 83 -5.28 -13.30 4.83
N PRO A 84 -6.31 -12.45 4.73
CA PRO A 84 -7.61 -12.71 5.34
C PRO A 84 -8.20 -14.06 4.91
N GLY A 85 -8.80 -14.77 5.86
CA GLY A 85 -9.36 -16.10 5.63
C GLY A 85 -8.33 -17.24 5.48
N THR A 86 -7.03 -16.97 5.65
CA THR A 86 -5.99 -18.00 5.57
C THR A 86 -4.97 -17.91 6.73
N THR A 87 -4.22 -18.99 6.93
CA THR A 87 -3.07 -19.01 7.86
C THR A 87 -1.78 -18.49 7.22
N LYS A 88 -1.80 -18.14 5.93
CA LYS A 88 -0.62 -17.73 5.16
C LYS A 88 -0.38 -16.23 5.30
N THR A 89 0.87 -15.82 5.08
CA THR A 89 1.28 -14.43 5.05
C THR A 89 1.54 -13.95 3.63
N PHE A 90 1.47 -12.64 3.43
CA PHE A 90 1.90 -11.99 2.20
C PHE A 90 3.41 -12.15 2.02
N ASN A 91 3.77 -12.81 0.92
CA ASN A 91 5.09 -12.84 0.32
C ASN A 91 4.90 -12.62 -1.19
N LYS A 92 5.99 -12.47 -1.96
CA LYS A 92 5.87 -12.15 -3.40
C LYS A 92 5.05 -13.18 -4.18
N THR A 93 5.19 -14.46 -3.83
CA THR A 93 4.46 -15.55 -4.48
C THR A 93 2.98 -15.55 -4.09
N THR A 94 2.67 -15.43 -2.81
CA THR A 94 1.27 -15.40 -2.35
C THR A 94 0.57 -14.12 -2.81
N MET A 95 1.23 -12.96 -2.75
CA MET A 95 0.70 -11.71 -3.27
C MET A 95 0.40 -11.77 -4.77
N SER A 96 1.31 -12.31 -5.59
CA SER A 96 1.04 -12.52 -7.02
C SER A 96 -0.17 -13.43 -7.23
N LYS A 97 -0.34 -14.50 -6.43
CA LYS A 97 -1.52 -15.36 -6.48
C LYS A 97 -2.81 -14.64 -6.09
N GLU A 98 -2.79 -13.83 -5.04
CA GLU A 98 -3.97 -13.02 -4.66
C GLU A 98 -4.33 -12.02 -5.77
N LEU A 99 -3.33 -11.37 -6.38
CA LEU A 99 -3.57 -10.47 -7.52
C LEU A 99 -4.14 -11.21 -8.75
N CYS A 100 -3.72 -12.45 -9.00
CA CYS A 100 -4.35 -13.30 -10.01
C CYS A 100 -5.80 -13.65 -9.64
N ALA A 101 -6.05 -14.03 -8.38
CA ALA A 101 -7.40 -14.37 -7.94
C ALA A 101 -8.36 -13.17 -8.03
N ILE A 102 -7.86 -11.94 -7.86
CA ILE A 102 -8.60 -10.72 -8.14
C ILE A 102 -8.84 -10.61 -9.65
N ALA A 103 -7.80 -10.70 -10.48
CA ALA A 103 -7.96 -10.61 -11.94
C ALA A 103 -9.01 -11.58 -12.50
N ASP A 104 -9.03 -12.83 -11.99
CA ASP A 104 -9.98 -13.87 -12.42
C ASP A 104 -11.44 -13.56 -12.03
N ARG A 105 -11.68 -12.71 -11.04
CA ARG A 105 -13.02 -12.35 -10.52
C ARG A 105 -13.52 -10.99 -11.02
N HIS A 106 -12.67 -10.25 -11.72
CA HIS A 106 -12.93 -8.88 -12.14
C HIS A 106 -13.02 -8.76 -13.66
N HIS A 107 -13.56 -7.63 -14.14
CA HIS A 107 -13.71 -7.40 -15.56
C HIS A 107 -12.34 -7.28 -16.25
N ALA A 108 -12.30 -7.64 -17.54
CA ALA A 108 -11.12 -7.38 -18.35
C ALA A 108 -10.82 -5.88 -18.33
N PHE A 109 -9.60 -5.50 -17.97
CA PHE A 109 -9.17 -4.12 -17.97
C PHE A 109 -8.27 -3.87 -19.18
N GLU A 110 -8.38 -2.66 -19.73
CA GLU A 110 -7.55 -2.25 -20.85
C GLU A 110 -6.15 -1.95 -20.36
N THR A 111 -5.17 -2.62 -20.96
CA THR A 111 -3.75 -2.32 -20.78
C THR A 111 -3.21 -1.71 -22.06
N HIS A 112 -2.02 -1.11 -22.00
CA HIS A 112 -1.31 -0.66 -23.19
C HIS A 112 -1.05 -1.78 -24.22
N GLN A 113 -1.20 -3.05 -23.85
CA GLN A 113 -1.03 -4.22 -24.73
C GLN A 113 -2.36 -4.86 -25.16
N GLY A 114 -3.51 -4.26 -24.81
CA GLY A 114 -4.84 -4.78 -25.10
C GLY A 114 -5.63 -5.16 -23.84
N MET A 115 -6.79 -5.81 -24.03
CA MET A 115 -7.58 -6.34 -22.90
C MET A 115 -6.89 -7.58 -22.31
N GLU A 116 -6.57 -7.52 -21.01
CA GLU A 116 -6.06 -8.67 -20.27
C GLU A 116 -6.99 -9.03 -19.10
N THR A 117 -7.12 -10.33 -18.86
CA THR A 117 -7.90 -10.90 -17.74
C THR A 117 -7.04 -11.65 -16.73
N THR A 118 -5.76 -11.90 -17.05
CA THR A 118 -4.87 -12.66 -16.16
C THR A 118 -4.30 -11.75 -15.07
N GLY A 119 -3.76 -12.30 -13.99
CA GLY A 119 -2.99 -11.51 -13.00
C GLY A 119 -1.52 -11.32 -13.36
N PRO A 120 -0.75 -10.54 -12.58
CA PRO A 120 0.66 -10.31 -12.82
C PRO A 120 1.48 -11.51 -12.33
N SER A 121 2.48 -11.91 -13.12
CA SER A 121 3.47 -12.89 -12.67
C SER A 121 4.28 -12.36 -11.49
N VAL A 122 4.91 -13.25 -10.72
CA VAL A 122 5.81 -12.87 -9.61
C VAL A 122 6.94 -11.96 -10.09
N ALA A 123 7.42 -12.15 -11.32
CA ALA A 123 8.45 -11.33 -11.94
C ALA A 123 7.94 -9.91 -12.25
N ALA A 124 6.74 -9.78 -12.84
CA ALA A 124 6.07 -8.50 -13.09
C ALA A 124 5.82 -7.74 -11.78
N LEU A 125 5.26 -8.42 -10.78
CA LEU A 125 5.09 -7.86 -9.44
C LEU A 125 6.41 -7.38 -8.84
N THR A 126 7.48 -8.19 -8.96
CA THR A 126 8.80 -7.81 -8.42
C THR A 126 9.37 -6.58 -9.13
N ARG A 127 9.18 -6.45 -10.46
CA ARG A 127 9.60 -5.27 -11.21
C ARG A 127 8.83 -4.03 -10.76
N PHE A 128 7.50 -4.15 -10.65
CA PHE A 128 6.64 -3.08 -10.16
C PHE A 128 7.08 -2.61 -8.76
N LEU A 129 7.28 -3.52 -7.81
CA LEU A 129 7.65 -3.18 -6.44
C LEU A 129 9.04 -2.54 -6.30
N LYS A 130 9.97 -2.85 -7.21
CA LYS A 130 11.33 -2.29 -7.22
C LYS A 130 11.43 -0.93 -7.90
N GLN A 131 10.42 -0.56 -8.68
CA GLN A 131 10.48 0.63 -9.50
C GLN A 131 10.33 1.90 -8.66
N SER A 132 11.13 2.93 -8.97
CA SER A 132 11.06 4.26 -8.37
C SER A 132 10.42 5.28 -9.32
N GLY A 133 9.84 6.36 -8.78
CA GLY A 133 9.25 7.47 -9.56
C GLY A 133 7.78 7.28 -9.95
N GLY A 134 7.11 8.38 -10.33
CA GLY A 134 5.65 8.47 -10.43
C GLY A 134 4.97 7.68 -11.56
N MET A 135 5.62 7.46 -12.70
CA MET A 135 4.91 7.00 -13.92
C MET A 135 5.80 6.30 -14.97
N GLY A 136 6.89 5.64 -14.56
CA GLY A 136 7.86 5.05 -15.51
C GLY A 136 7.49 3.70 -16.15
N GLY A 137 6.23 3.40 -16.48
CA GLY A 137 5.91 2.19 -17.25
C GLY A 137 5.98 0.84 -16.49
N GLY A 138 5.73 0.85 -15.18
CA GLY A 138 5.54 -0.39 -14.42
C GLY A 138 4.14 -0.94 -14.64
N ASP A 139 4.04 -2.05 -15.38
CA ASP A 139 2.83 -2.87 -15.64
C ASP A 139 1.54 -2.28 -15.05
N GLY A 140 0.80 -1.50 -15.85
CA GLY A 140 -0.47 -0.87 -15.43
C GLY A 140 -1.45 -1.86 -14.80
N LYS A 141 -1.33 -3.13 -15.19
CA LYS A 141 -1.93 -4.32 -14.58
C LYS A 141 -1.64 -4.50 -13.09
N THR A 142 -0.37 -4.51 -12.68
CA THR A 142 0.00 -4.72 -11.28
C THR A 142 -0.46 -3.53 -10.43
N TYR A 143 -0.42 -2.33 -11.01
CA TYR A 143 -0.95 -1.13 -10.38
C TYR A 143 -2.46 -1.20 -10.17
N TYR A 144 -3.23 -1.55 -11.21
CA TYR A 144 -4.68 -1.72 -11.15
C TYR A 144 -5.07 -2.78 -10.11
N LEU A 145 -4.54 -4.00 -10.25
CA LEU A 145 -4.86 -5.10 -9.33
C LEU A 145 -4.35 -4.83 -7.91
N GLY A 146 -3.26 -4.08 -7.76
CA GLY A 146 -2.75 -3.62 -6.48
C GLY A 146 -3.69 -2.63 -5.77
N ASN A 147 -4.29 -1.71 -6.52
CA ASN A 147 -5.36 -0.84 -6.00
C ASN A 147 -6.55 -1.68 -5.51
N MET A 148 -7.03 -2.59 -6.35
CA MET A 148 -8.18 -3.46 -6.01
C MET A 148 -7.90 -4.29 -4.76
N LEU A 149 -6.70 -4.90 -4.65
CA LEU A 149 -6.30 -5.67 -3.47
C LEU A 149 -6.33 -4.81 -2.21
N LEU A 150 -5.72 -3.63 -2.25
CA LEU A 150 -5.62 -2.76 -1.08
C LEU A 150 -6.98 -2.21 -0.67
N GLU A 151 -7.86 -1.93 -1.62
CA GLU A 151 -9.20 -1.45 -1.33
C GLU A 151 -10.09 -2.55 -0.71
N LYS A 152 -10.05 -3.77 -1.25
CA LYS A 152 -10.72 -4.93 -0.62
C LYS A 152 -10.19 -5.19 0.79
N LEU A 153 -8.88 -5.09 1.01
CA LEU A 153 -8.29 -5.23 2.34
C LEU A 153 -8.67 -4.08 3.29
N ARG A 154 -8.92 -2.87 2.77
CA ARG A 154 -9.38 -1.72 3.55
C ARG A 154 -10.83 -1.89 3.99
N ILE A 155 -11.68 -2.47 3.14
CA ILE A 155 -13.09 -2.74 3.47
C ILE A 155 -13.23 -3.93 4.43
N TRP A 156 -12.33 -4.92 4.33
CA TRP A 156 -12.34 -6.11 5.17
C TRP A 156 -11.89 -5.88 6.62
N ASN A 157 -10.98 -4.93 6.87
CA ASN A 157 -10.45 -4.62 8.21
C ASN A 157 -11.21 -3.48 8.88
#